data_AF-A0A7X2MUA9-F1
#
_entry.id   AF-A0A7X2MUA9-F1
#
_cell.length_a   1.000
_cell.length_b   1.000
_cell.length_c   1.000
_cell.angle_alpha   90.00
_cell.angle_beta   90.00
_cell.angle_gamma   90.00
#
_symmetry.space_group_name_H-M   'P 1'
#
loop_
_entity.id
_entity.type
_entity.pdbx_description
1 polymer ?
#
loop_
_entity_poly.entity_id
_entity_poly.type
_entity_poly.pdbx_seq_one_letter_code
_entity_poly.pdbx_strand_id
1 'polypeptide(L)'
;VGAAALGMITLPLSIAGLTALVMLWGLAFGGIPVAWSGWVARTLPDEAESAGGMVVAAVQSSIAAGAAIGGLIYGLNGVTGVFITAA
;
A
#
# COMPACT_ATOMS: atom_id res chain seq x y z
N VAL A 1 -4.58 1.19 -4.98
CA VAL A 1 -5.00 0.94 -3.58
C VAL A 1 -5.14 2.22 -2.77
N GLY A 2 -4.09 3.05 -2.61
CA GLY A 2 -4.17 4.31 -1.86
C GLY A 2 -5.28 5.27 -2.33
N ALA A 3 -5.37 5.52 -3.64
CA ALA A 3 -6.46 6.36 -4.20
C ALA A 3 -7.87 5.79 -3.95
N ALA A 4 -8.04 4.47 -3.96
CA ALA A 4 -9.32 3.84 -3.67
C ALA A 4 -9.69 4.00 -2.19
N ALA A 5 -8.72 3.84 -1.27
CA ALA A 5 -8.92 4.07 0.16
C ALA A 5 -9.24 5.55 0.46
N LEU A 6 -8.47 6.49 -0.11
CA LEU A 6 -8.75 7.93 0.01
C LEU A 6 -10.14 8.28 -0.53
N GLY A 7 -10.54 7.69 -1.65
CA GLY A 7 -11.88 7.86 -2.22
C GLY A 7 -13.00 7.39 -1.30
N MET A 8 -12.81 6.28 -0.57
CA MET A 8 -13.79 5.81 0.43
C MET A 8 -13.98 6.78 1.58
N ILE A 9 -12.93 7.52 1.95
CA ILE A 9 -12.93 8.43 3.10
C ILE A 9 -13.45 9.82 2.71
N THR A 10 -13.11 10.30 1.52
CA THR A 10 -13.33 11.70 1.13
C THR A 10 -14.57 11.93 0.27
N LEU A 11 -15.07 10.91 -0.43
CA LEU A 11 -16.22 11.06 -1.33
C LEU A 11 -17.54 10.68 -0.63
N PRO A 12 -18.62 11.45 -0.84
CA PRO A 12 -19.95 11.10 -0.33
C PRO A 12 -20.57 9.99 -1.18
N LEU A 13 -20.15 8.75 -0.95
CA LEU A 13 -20.55 7.58 -1.75
C LEU A 13 -21.74 6.85 -1.13
N SER A 14 -22.61 6.32 -1.99
CA SER A 14 -23.61 5.34 -1.58
C SER A 14 -22.96 4.00 -1.25
N ILE A 15 -23.70 3.08 -0.62
CA ILE A 15 -23.23 1.71 -0.34
C ILE A 15 -22.66 1.05 -1.61
N ALA A 16 -23.33 1.21 -2.75
CA ALA A 16 -22.86 0.67 -4.02
C ALA A 16 -21.51 1.26 -4.46
N GLY A 17 -21.30 2.57 -4.28
CA GLY A 17 -20.03 3.23 -4.58
C GLY A 17 -18.89 2.76 -3.66
N LEU A 18 -19.18 2.59 -2.37
CA LEU A 18 -18.22 2.01 -1.42
C LEU A 18 -17.87 0.57 -1.78
N THR A 19 -18.86 -0.27 -2.13
CA THR A 19 -18.62 -1.64 -2.57
C THR A 19 -17.74 -1.68 -3.82
N ALA A 20 -17.98 -0.80 -4.80
CA ALA A 20 -17.14 -0.73 -6.00
C ALA A 20 -15.69 -0.36 -5.68
N LEU A 21 -15.47 0.64 -4.82
CA LEU A 21 -14.12 1.00 -4.39
C LEU A 21 -13.45 -0.10 -3.57
N VAL A 22 -14.20 -0.84 -2.74
CA VAL A 22 -13.65 -1.97 -1.95
C VAL A 22 -13.24 -3.10 -2.87
N MET A 23 -14.05 -3.43 -3.87
CA MET A 23 -13.68 -4.41 -4.90
C MET A 23 -12.44 -3.97 -5.67
N LEU A 24 -12.37 -2.69 -6.09
CA LEU A 24 -11.20 -2.16 -6.78
C LEU A 24 -9.94 -2.20 -5.91
N TRP A 25 -10.08 -1.83 -4.63
CA TRP A 25 -9.01 -1.89 -3.66
C TRP A 25 -8.52 -3.33 -3.49
N GLY A 26 -9.42 -4.28 -3.27
CA GLY A 26 -9.08 -5.70 -3.09
C GLY A 26 -8.45 -6.32 -4.33
N LEU A 27 -8.99 -6.02 -5.52
CA LEU A 27 -8.44 -6.50 -6.79
C LEU A 27 -7.03 -5.97 -7.02
N ALA A 28 -6.81 -4.67 -6.81
CA ALA A 28 -5.50 -4.07 -6.96
C ALA A 28 -4.50 -4.59 -5.91
N PHE A 29 -4.93 -4.72 -4.65
CA PHE A 29 -4.08 -5.21 -3.56
C PHE A 29 -3.67 -6.67 -3.76
N GLY A 30 -4.57 -7.53 -4.25
CA GLY A 30 -4.25 -8.92 -4.53
C GLY A 30 -3.51 -9.12 -5.85
N GLY A 31 -3.93 -8.44 -6.91
CA GLY A 31 -3.43 -8.66 -8.27
C GLY A 31 -2.04 -8.10 -8.52
N ILE A 32 -1.77 -6.87 -8.06
CA ILE A 32 -0.51 -6.17 -8.35
C ILE A 32 0.70 -6.90 -7.76
N PRO A 33 0.73 -7.32 -6.48
CA PRO A 33 1.90 -8.00 -5.92
C PRO A 33 2.18 -9.35 -6.59
N VAL A 34 1.12 -10.08 -6.95
CA VAL A 34 1.25 -11.38 -7.64
C VAL A 34 1.78 -11.18 -9.05
N ALA A 35 1.20 -10.26 -9.83
CA ALA A 35 1.66 -9.95 -11.18
C ALA A 35 3.10 -9.44 -11.18
N TRP A 36 3.45 -8.57 -10.23
CA TRP A 36 4.80 -8.04 -10.09
C TRP A 36 5.81 -9.13 -9.76
N SER A 37 5.52 -9.98 -8.77
CA SER A 37 6.40 -11.09 -8.39
C SER A 37 6.60 -12.07 -9.56
N GLY A 38 5.53 -12.36 -10.30
CA GLY A 38 5.60 -13.19 -11.50
C GLY A 38 6.42 -12.55 -12.64
N TRP A 39 6.32 -11.24 -12.81
CA TRP A 39 7.11 -10.51 -13.81
C TRP A 39 8.61 -10.50 -13.47
N VAL A 40 8.96 -10.24 -12.21
CA VAL A 40 10.37 -10.26 -11.76
C VAL A 40 11.01 -11.62 -12.00
N ALA A 41 10.33 -12.70 -11.58
CA ALA A 41 10.81 -14.06 -11.77
C ALA A 41 10.98 -14.45 -13.25
N ARG A 42 10.19 -13.86 -14.16
CA ARG A 42 10.30 -14.10 -15.61
C ARG A 42 11.35 -13.24 -16.31
N THR A 43 11.62 -12.05 -15.79
CA THR A 43 12.53 -11.08 -16.42
C THR A 43 13.99 -11.35 -16.06
N LEU A 44 14.25 -11.81 -14.84
CA LEU A 44 15.57 -12.17 -14.34
C LEU A 44 15.53 -13.60 -13.76
N PRO A 45 15.33 -14.64 -14.59
CA PRO A 45 15.15 -16.00 -14.10
C PRO A 45 16.39 -16.56 -13.39
N ASP A 46 17.59 -16.25 -13.91
CA ASP A 46 18.85 -16.72 -13.34
C ASP A 46 19.22 -16.01 -12.01
N GLU A 47 18.65 -14.82 -11.77
CA GLU A 47 18.85 -14.02 -10.55
C GLU A 47 17.55 -13.79 -9.78
N ALA A 48 16.56 -14.68 -9.93
CA ALA A 48 15.23 -14.48 -9.38
C ALA A 48 15.23 -14.32 -7.85
N GLU A 49 16.14 -15.02 -7.16
CA GLU A 49 16.32 -14.92 -5.71
C GLU A 49 16.86 -13.55 -5.29
N SER A 50 17.91 -13.06 -5.97
CA SER A 50 18.48 -11.74 -5.70
C SER A 50 17.52 -10.60 -6.07
N ALA A 51 16.87 -10.68 -7.23
CA ALA A 51 15.88 -9.71 -7.66
C ALA A 51 14.65 -9.69 -6.72
N GLY A 52 14.18 -10.87 -6.30
CA GLY A 52 13.12 -11.00 -5.28
C GLY A 52 13.53 -10.39 -3.94
N GLY A 53 14.78 -10.63 -3.50
CA GLY A 53 15.34 -10.02 -2.29
C GLY A 53 15.37 -8.49 -2.33
N MET A 54 15.73 -7.90 -3.47
CA MET A 54 15.70 -6.44 -3.66
C MET A 54 14.28 -5.87 -3.58
N VAL A 55 13.29 -6.56 -4.15
CA VAL A 55 11.87 -6.16 -4.05
C VAL A 55 11.43 -6.16 -2.59
N VAL A 56 11.74 -7.22 -1.84
CA VAL A 56 11.42 -7.29 -0.41
C VAL A 56 12.10 -6.15 0.35
N ALA A 57 13.40 -5.92 0.12
CA ALA A 57 14.13 -4.83 0.76
C ALA A 57 13.46 -3.48 0.50
N ALA A 58 13.10 -3.18 -0.75
CA ALA A 58 12.42 -1.94 -1.11
C ALA A 58 11.04 -1.79 -0.43
N VAL A 59 10.25 -2.86 -0.37
CA VAL A 59 8.95 -2.88 0.34
C VAL A 59 9.16 -2.62 1.83
N GLN A 60 10.09 -3.34 2.47
CA GLN A 60 10.37 -3.18 3.89
C GLN A 60 10.93 -1.79 4.22
N SER A 61 11.81 -1.23 3.38
CA SER A 61 12.28 0.15 3.51
C SER A 61 11.13 1.16 3.42
N SER A 62 10.17 0.94 2.52
CA SER A 62 8.98 1.79 2.39
C SER A 62 8.08 1.72 3.63
N ILE A 63 7.88 0.51 4.18
CA ILE A 63 7.12 0.30 5.42
C ILE A 63 7.83 0.98 6.60
N ALA A 64 9.15 0.80 6.72
CA ALA A 64 9.96 1.42 7.77
C ALA A 64 9.92 2.95 7.69
N ALA A 65 10.02 3.52 6.49
CA ALA A 65 9.87 4.96 6.28
C ALA A 65 8.47 5.45 6.69
N GLY A 66 7.41 4.74 6.30
CA GLY A 66 6.04 5.04 6.71
C GLY A 66 5.87 4.99 8.23
N ALA A 67 6.43 3.98 8.90
CA ALA A 67 6.41 3.86 10.35
C ALA A 67 7.17 5.00 11.04
N ALA A 68 8.34 5.39 10.51
CA ALA A 68 9.11 6.51 11.03
C ALA A 68 8.36 7.84 10.91
N ILE A 69 7.75 8.10 9.75
CA ILE A 69 6.91 9.28 9.52
C ILE A 69 5.70 9.26 10.46
N GLY A 70 5.00 8.13 10.59
CA GLY A 70 3.88 7.97 11.51
C GLY A 70 4.27 8.21 12.98
N GLY A 71 5.45 7.71 13.39
CA GLY A 71 6.00 7.95 14.72
C GLY A 71 6.34 9.41 14.98
N LEU A 72 6.86 10.12 13.98
CA LEU A 72 7.11 11.56 14.07
C LEU A 72 5.79 12.35 14.22
N ILE A 73 4.78 12.03 13.41
CA ILE A 73 3.46 12.67 13.49
C ILE A 73 2.84 12.43 14.86
N TYR A 74 2.94 11.21 15.39
CA TYR A 74 2.50 10.87 16.73
C TYR A 74 3.22 11.71 17.80
N GLY A 75 4.54 11.87 17.69
CA GLY A 75 5.31 12.66 18.64
C GLY A 75 4.89 14.13 18.69
N LEU A 76 4.45 14.70 17.56
CA LEU A 76 4.07 16.12 17.46
C LEU A 76 2.60 16.38 17.81
N ASN A 77 1.69 15.50 17.39
CA ASN A 77 0.24 15.75 17.41
C ASN A 77 -0.56 14.67 18.18
N GLY A 78 0.14 13.76 18.87
CA GLY A 78 -0.45 12.62 19.54
C GLY A 78 -1.18 11.67 18.57
N VAL A 79 -2.06 10.84 19.15
CA VAL A 79 -2.84 9.84 18.39
C VAL A 79 -3.72 10.49 17.31
N THR A 80 -4.27 11.68 17.58
CA THR A 80 -5.19 12.37 16.65
C THR A 80 -4.49 12.75 15.34
N GLY A 81 -3.25 13.23 15.40
CA GLY A 81 -2.49 13.57 14.20
C GLY A 81 -2.22 12.36 13.31
N VAL A 82 -1.98 11.18 13.91
CA VAL A 82 -1.80 9.93 13.17
C VAL A 82 -3.09 9.56 12.43
N PHE A 83 -4.24 9.64 13.09
CA PHE A 83 -5.52 9.31 12.45
C PHE A 83 -5.90 10.27 11.33
N ILE A 84 -5.63 11.57 11.47
CA ILE A 84 -5.94 12.56 10.43
C ILE A 84 -5.04 12.38 9.20
N THR A 85 -3.76 12.08 9.39
CA THR A 85 -2.79 11.93 8.29
C THR A 85 -2.83 10.56 7.63
N ALA A 86 -3.32 9.54 8.33
CA ALA A 86 -3.55 8.20 7.78
C ALA A 86 -4.91 8.05 7.08
N ALA A 87 -5.82 9.00 7.26
CA ALA A 87 -7.12 9.07 6.61
C ALA A 87 -7.02 9.67 5.19
#